data_AF-A0AAD4FFE9-F1
#
_entry.id   AF-A0AAD4FFE9-F1
#
_cell.length_a   1.000
_cell.length_b   1.000
_cell.length_c   1.000
_cell.angle_alpha   90.00
_cell.angle_beta   90.00
_cell.angle_gamma   90.00
#
_symmetry.space_group_name_H-M   'P 1'
#
loop_
_entity.id
_entity.type
_entity.pdbx_description
1 polymer ?
#
loop_
_entity_poly.entity_id
_entity_poly.type
_entity_poly.pdbx_seq_one_letter_code
_entity_poly.pdbx_strand_id
1 'polypeptide(L)'
;MPYLDTRIRNLLREAREDKEEGEAINRYNTVRLCPPPDDKLMALDWGQEKYKYRFQPPPRQNDPIIREILRLIRSLNVESIEVANMRFRVSPTDKSSAFWLALPDYTTYCSKLYTFMDDHNEFSLTSWVSFHPGLPGPSADNLYLKIGTKWGLLKDWLLSSYKSTHILSDGRGLIGEKGVKAQRKWWKLNGKHFRLFDLPAEVRMMIFEFALGPRIYPLGTDHSYSRHFSCSHSLSLSLSYTLQG
;
A
#
# COMPACT_ATOMS: atom_id res chain seq x y z
N MET A 1 -7.58 -22.50 -2.42
CA MET A 1 -6.42 -21.70 -1.97
C MET A 1 -5.59 -22.55 -1.02
N PRO A 2 -4.25 -22.53 -1.13
CA PRO A 2 -3.40 -23.55 -0.51
C PRO A 2 -2.92 -23.21 0.91
N TYR A 3 -2.49 -24.22 1.68
CA TYR A 3 -1.88 -24.07 3.01
C TYR A 3 -0.70 -23.09 3.03
N LEU A 4 -0.38 -22.51 4.19
CA LEU A 4 0.78 -21.62 4.34
C LEU A 4 2.07 -22.26 3.82
N ASP A 5 2.35 -23.50 4.19
CA ASP A 5 3.54 -24.22 3.71
C ASP A 5 3.57 -24.34 2.17
N THR A 6 2.43 -24.64 1.55
CA THR A 6 2.33 -24.69 0.09
C THR A 6 2.56 -23.31 -0.56
N ARG A 7 2.07 -22.23 0.06
CA ARG A 7 2.34 -20.85 -0.40
C ARG A 7 3.82 -20.49 -0.29
N ILE A 8 4.49 -20.89 0.78
CA ILE A 8 5.95 -20.70 0.96
C ILE A 8 6.72 -21.50 -0.10
N ARG A 9 6.31 -22.74 -0.38
CA ARG A 9 6.92 -23.57 -1.44
C ARG A 9 6.73 -22.96 -2.83
N ASN A 10 5.55 -22.39 -3.12
CA ASN A 10 5.32 -21.67 -4.37
C ASN A 10 6.23 -20.44 -4.49
N LEU A 11 6.39 -19.66 -3.41
CA LEU A 11 7.31 -18.51 -3.39
C LEU A 11 8.76 -18.93 -3.65
N LEU A 12 9.21 -20.05 -3.09
CA LEU A 12 10.54 -20.60 -3.37
C LEU A 12 10.67 -21.08 -4.83
N ARG A 13 9.60 -21.66 -5.40
CA ARG A 13 9.59 -22.06 -6.81
C ARG A 13 9.73 -20.85 -7.72
N GLU A 14 8.94 -19.79 -7.49
CA GLU A 14 9.03 -18.52 -8.23
C GLU A 14 10.45 -17.93 -8.14
N ALA A 15 11.05 -17.94 -6.95
CA ALA A 15 12.43 -17.48 -6.76
C ALA A 15 13.45 -18.26 -7.60
N ARG A 16 13.24 -19.58 -7.78
CA ARG A 16 14.12 -20.43 -8.61
C ARG A 16 13.87 -20.23 -10.10
N GLU A 17 12.62 -20.04 -10.51
CA GLU A 17 12.25 -19.73 -11.89
C GLU A 17 12.89 -18.41 -12.36
N ASP A 18 12.91 -17.41 -11.48
CA ASP A 18 13.58 -16.12 -11.68
C ASP A 18 15.11 -16.18 -11.54
N LYS A 19 15.70 -17.37 -11.40
CA LYS A 19 17.15 -17.59 -11.17
C LYS A 19 17.70 -16.76 -9.99
N GLU A 20 16.88 -16.55 -8.97
CA GLU A 20 17.22 -15.74 -7.79
C GLU A 20 17.54 -14.26 -8.10
N GLU A 21 17.06 -13.74 -9.24
CA GLU A 21 17.24 -12.33 -9.61
C GLU A 21 16.04 -11.43 -9.26
N GLY A 22 14.88 -12.02 -8.94
CA GLY A 22 13.62 -11.31 -8.70
C GLY A 22 13.34 -10.95 -7.23
N GLU A 23 12.17 -10.34 -6.98
CA GLU A 23 11.73 -10.06 -5.61
C GLU A 23 11.39 -11.32 -4.81
N ALA A 24 11.02 -12.41 -5.49
CA ALA A 24 10.58 -13.65 -4.87
C ALA A 24 11.64 -14.22 -3.92
N ILE A 25 12.93 -14.16 -4.28
CA ILE A 25 14.01 -14.64 -3.39
C ILE A 25 14.16 -13.76 -2.15
N ASN A 26 14.01 -12.44 -2.27
CA ASN A 26 14.06 -11.53 -1.12
C ASN A 26 12.86 -11.75 -0.17
N ARG A 27 11.68 -12.03 -0.72
CA ARG A 27 10.48 -12.36 0.07
C ARG A 27 10.62 -13.72 0.74
N TYR A 28 11.15 -14.71 0.04
CA TYR A 28 11.47 -16.02 0.62
C TYR A 28 12.50 -15.89 1.75
N ASN A 29 13.53 -15.05 1.57
CA ASN A 29 14.51 -14.77 2.62
C ASN A 29 13.87 -14.18 3.88
N THR A 30 12.83 -13.36 3.76
CA THR A 30 12.07 -12.90 4.95
C THR A 30 11.49 -14.07 5.73
N VAL A 31 10.84 -15.02 5.05
CA VAL A 31 10.25 -16.20 5.70
C VAL A 31 11.35 -17.08 6.30
N ARG A 32 12.48 -17.22 5.61
CA ARG A 32 13.64 -17.98 6.14
C ARG A 32 14.24 -17.35 7.39
N LEU A 33 14.34 -16.02 7.44
CA LEU A 33 14.93 -15.28 8.57
C LEU A 33 13.94 -15.13 9.73
N CYS A 34 12.65 -15.06 9.45
CA CYS A 34 11.58 -14.92 10.44
C CYS A 34 10.46 -15.92 10.11
N PRO A 35 10.68 -17.22 10.42
CA PRO A 35 9.73 -18.27 10.08
C PRO A 35 8.40 -18.09 10.83
N PRO A 36 7.27 -18.50 10.23
CA PRO A 36 6.02 -18.60 10.96
C PRO A 36 6.13 -19.64 12.08
N PRO A 37 5.26 -19.58 13.10
CA PRO A 37 5.14 -20.67 14.07
C PRO A 37 4.78 -21.99 13.40
N ASP A 38 5.33 -23.11 13.89
CA ASP A 38 5.17 -24.44 13.29
C ASP A 38 3.69 -24.88 13.21
N ASP A 39 2.90 -24.51 14.22
CA ASP A 39 1.45 -24.80 14.29
C ASP A 39 0.63 -24.06 13.21
N LYS A 40 1.23 -23.07 12.53
CA LYS A 40 0.56 -22.27 11.50
C LYS A 40 0.91 -22.70 10.07
N LEU A 41 1.83 -23.64 9.88
CA LEU A 41 2.20 -24.12 8.55
C LEU A 41 1.03 -24.79 7.80
N MET A 42 0.16 -25.48 8.55
CA MET A 42 -1.04 -26.15 8.03
C MET A 42 -2.29 -25.28 8.08
N ALA A 43 -2.16 -24.01 8.44
CA ALA A 43 -3.29 -23.10 8.46
C ALA A 43 -3.64 -22.64 7.02
N LEU A 44 -4.94 -22.55 6.76
CA LEU A 44 -5.51 -22.04 5.52
C LEU A 44 -5.55 -20.51 5.53
N ASP A 45 -5.65 -19.88 4.37
CA ASP A 45 -5.84 -18.43 4.23
C ASP A 45 -7.33 -18.00 4.31
N TRP A 46 -8.23 -18.95 4.59
CA TRP A 46 -9.67 -18.78 4.73
C TRP A 46 -10.23 -19.65 5.87
N GLY A 47 -11.50 -19.42 6.21
CA GLY A 47 -12.19 -20.13 7.29
C GLY A 47 -11.87 -19.59 8.68
N GLN A 48 -12.28 -20.34 9.71
CA GLN A 48 -12.08 -19.94 11.11
C GLN A 48 -10.61 -20.02 11.54
N GLU A 49 -9.81 -20.87 10.90
CA GLU A 49 -8.37 -21.03 11.16
C GLU A 49 -7.50 -20.19 10.21
N LYS A 50 -8.04 -19.09 9.69
CA LYS A 50 -7.35 -18.25 8.73
C LYS A 50 -6.04 -17.71 9.30
N TYR A 51 -4.93 -18.05 8.65
CA TYR A 51 -3.61 -17.50 8.93
C TYR A 51 -3.01 -16.83 7.70
N LYS A 52 -2.62 -15.57 7.88
CA LYS A 52 -1.82 -14.80 6.92
C LYS A 52 -0.48 -14.50 7.58
N TYR A 53 0.62 -14.80 6.89
CA TYR A 53 1.94 -14.48 7.39
C TYR A 53 2.05 -12.99 7.68
N ARG A 54 2.67 -12.66 8.82
CA ARG A 54 2.99 -11.30 9.21
C ARG A 54 4.40 -11.27 9.78
N PHE A 55 5.26 -10.49 9.15
CA PHE A 55 6.59 -10.21 9.68
C PHE A 55 6.49 -9.58 11.07
N GLN A 56 7.27 -10.11 12.01
CA GLN A 56 7.35 -9.60 13.38
C GLN A 56 8.62 -8.75 13.49
N PRO A 57 8.52 -7.42 13.42
CA PRO A 57 9.69 -6.56 13.47
C PRO A 57 10.38 -6.65 14.84
N PRO A 58 11.71 -6.50 14.89
CA PRO A 58 12.41 -6.33 16.15
C PRO A 58 11.91 -5.06 16.89
N PRO A 59 12.18 -4.93 18.20
CA PRO A 59 11.86 -3.73 18.95
C PRO A 59 12.37 -2.46 18.26
N ARG A 60 11.67 -1.35 18.48
CA ARG A 60 12.04 -0.06 17.85
C ARG A 60 13.50 0.28 18.14
N GLN A 61 14.24 0.54 17.07
CA GLN A 61 15.63 0.99 17.11
C GLN A 61 15.71 2.45 16.68
N ASN A 62 16.66 3.20 17.26
CA ASN A 62 16.99 4.52 16.77
C ASN A 62 17.93 4.41 15.57
N ASP A 63 17.35 4.11 14.40
CA ASP A 63 18.10 3.93 13.16
C ASP A 63 17.96 5.19 12.27
N PRO A 64 19.03 5.97 12.08
CA PRO A 64 19.00 7.16 11.22
C PRO A 64 18.71 6.83 9.73
N ILE A 65 19.11 5.65 9.24
CA ILE A 65 18.87 5.27 7.84
C ILE A 65 17.39 4.98 7.60
N ILE A 66 16.71 4.36 8.58
CA ILE A 66 15.25 4.19 8.52
C ILE A 66 14.56 5.55 8.40
N ARG A 67 15.07 6.59 9.06
CA ARG A 67 14.49 7.93 8.92
C ARG A 67 14.60 8.43 7.49
N GLU A 68 15.73 8.22 6.82
CA GLU A 68 15.89 8.58 5.40
C GLU A 68 14.98 7.77 4.48
N ILE A 69 14.89 6.44 4.68
CA ILE A 69 13.96 5.58 3.93
C ILE A 69 12.51 6.07 4.12
N LEU A 70 12.12 6.38 5.36
CA LEU A 70 10.78 6.88 5.66
C LEU A 70 10.53 8.27 5.06
N ARG A 71 11.54 9.15 5.01
CA ARG A 71 11.42 10.45 4.31
C ARG A 71 11.21 10.24 2.81
N LEU A 72 11.96 9.35 2.19
CA LEU A 72 11.78 8.98 0.78
C LEU A 72 10.37 8.44 0.51
N ILE A 73 9.90 7.49 1.33
CA ILE A 73 8.54 6.95 1.18
C ILE A 73 7.50 8.06 1.34
N ARG A 74 7.69 8.98 2.30
CA ARG A 74 6.76 10.11 2.50
C ARG A 74 6.75 11.08 1.33
N SER A 75 7.91 11.43 0.76
CA SER A 75 7.95 12.31 -0.41
C SER A 75 7.26 11.65 -1.61
N LEU A 76 7.52 10.37 -1.85
CA LEU A 76 6.87 9.61 -2.92
C LEU A 76 5.36 9.45 -2.70
N ASN A 77 4.91 9.30 -1.44
CA ASN A 77 3.47 9.27 -1.13
C ASN A 77 2.79 10.60 -1.49
N VAL A 78 3.50 11.73 -1.44
CA VAL A 78 2.98 13.03 -1.85
C VAL A 78 2.80 13.11 -3.37
N GLU A 79 3.71 12.49 -4.11
CA GLU A 79 3.77 12.60 -5.57
C GLU A 79 2.93 11.54 -6.28
N SER A 80 2.86 10.31 -5.76
CA SER A 80 2.23 9.17 -6.41
C SER A 80 1.14 8.53 -5.54
N ILE A 81 -0.07 8.46 -6.08
CA ILE A 81 -1.21 7.78 -5.47
C ILE A 81 -0.97 6.27 -5.35
N GLU A 82 -0.23 5.69 -6.29
CA GLU A 82 0.10 4.27 -6.34
C GLU A 82 1.00 3.88 -5.16
N VAL A 83 2.08 4.62 -4.93
CA VAL A 83 2.99 4.40 -3.80
C VAL A 83 2.25 4.64 -2.47
N ALA A 84 1.43 5.69 -2.39
CA ALA A 84 0.58 5.96 -1.24
C ALA A 84 -0.41 4.83 -0.95
N ASN A 85 -0.95 4.22 -2.01
CA ASN A 85 -1.87 3.09 -1.89
C ASN A 85 -1.16 1.84 -1.37
N MET A 86 0.08 1.56 -1.82
CA MET A 86 0.90 0.42 -1.37
C MET A 86 1.16 0.42 0.14
N ARG A 87 1.20 1.60 0.78
CA ARG A 87 1.44 1.78 2.22
C ARG A 87 2.72 1.10 2.70
N PHE A 88 3.82 1.37 2.00
CA PHE A 88 5.11 0.86 2.39
C PHE A 88 5.43 1.21 3.85
N ARG A 89 5.84 0.19 4.58
CA ARG A 89 6.40 0.28 5.93
C ARG A 89 7.76 -0.37 5.88
N VAL A 90 8.71 0.18 6.62
CA VAL A 90 10.06 -0.37 6.72
C VAL A 90 10.40 -0.61 8.18
N SER A 91 11.15 -1.68 8.42
CA SER A 91 11.67 -2.06 9.73
C SER A 91 13.09 -2.59 9.56
N PRO A 92 13.99 -2.47 10.54
CA PRO A 92 15.21 -3.26 10.50
C PRO A 92 14.81 -4.74 10.59
N THR A 93 15.54 -5.60 9.90
CA THR A 93 15.27 -7.04 9.91
C THR A 93 15.73 -7.68 11.22
N ASP A 94 16.89 -7.25 11.72
CA ASP A 94 17.54 -7.79 12.90
C ASP A 94 17.92 -6.69 13.90
N LYS A 95 18.62 -7.08 14.97
CA LYS A 95 19.08 -6.16 16.02
C LYS A 95 20.41 -5.48 15.70
N SER A 96 20.96 -5.63 14.50
CA SER A 96 22.25 -5.05 14.14
C SER A 96 22.23 -3.52 14.28
N SER A 97 23.37 -2.95 14.65
CA SER A 97 23.55 -1.50 14.72
C SER A 97 23.29 -0.89 13.35
N ALA A 98 22.82 0.35 13.32
CA ALA A 98 22.75 1.11 12.07
C ALA A 98 24.16 1.13 11.44
N PHE A 99 24.24 0.89 10.14
CA PHE A 99 25.48 1.21 9.46
C PHE A 99 25.59 2.73 9.35
N TRP A 100 26.79 3.26 9.43
CA TRP A 100 27.08 4.62 9.04
C TRP A 100 27.95 4.61 7.80
N LEU A 101 28.00 5.73 7.09
CA LEU A 101 28.96 5.89 6.00
C LEU A 101 30.34 5.54 6.57
N ALA A 102 30.95 4.53 5.94
CA ALA A 102 32.35 4.23 6.11
C ALA A 102 33.11 5.55 6.19
N LEU A 103 33.89 5.72 7.26
CA LEU A 103 34.89 6.79 7.31
C LEU A 103 35.71 6.72 6.01
N PRO A 104 36.27 7.84 5.53
CA PRO A 104 36.96 7.92 4.23
C PRO A 104 37.96 6.78 3.95
N ASP A 105 38.48 6.15 5.01
CA ASP A 105 39.51 5.11 4.97
C ASP A 105 38.96 3.67 4.86
N TYR A 106 37.64 3.45 4.99
CA TYR A 106 37.04 2.11 4.86
C TYR A 106 36.49 1.87 3.45
N THR A 107 37.15 0.97 2.73
CA THR A 107 36.72 0.46 1.41
C THR A 107 35.57 -0.55 1.51
N THR A 108 35.13 -0.91 2.71
CA THR A 108 34.07 -1.89 2.94
C THR A 108 32.71 -1.21 3.03
N TYR A 109 31.88 -1.45 2.02
CA TYR A 109 30.48 -1.03 1.98
C TYR A 109 29.75 -1.58 3.20
N CYS A 110 29.32 -0.68 4.08
CA CYS A 110 28.44 -1.08 5.17
C CYS A 110 27.02 -1.16 4.61
N SER A 111 26.42 -2.35 4.73
CA SER A 111 25.03 -2.60 4.34
C SER A 111 24.29 -3.25 5.51
N LYS A 112 22.98 -3.05 5.58
CA LYS A 112 22.12 -3.64 6.60
C LYS A 112 20.84 -4.17 5.98
N LEU A 113 20.31 -5.23 6.57
CA LEU A 113 19.05 -5.82 6.17
C LEU A 113 17.87 -5.00 6.71
N TYR A 114 16.99 -4.63 5.79
CA TYR A 114 15.69 -4.06 6.11
C TYR A 114 14.58 -4.90 5.50
N THR A 115 13.46 -4.92 6.20
CA THR A 115 12.24 -5.58 5.74
C THR A 115 11.20 -4.53 5.36
N PHE A 116 10.82 -4.55 4.08
CA PHE A 116 9.80 -3.72 3.47
C PHE A 116 8.47 -4.48 3.47
N MET A 117 7.48 -3.91 4.13
CA MET A 117 6.12 -4.45 4.24
C MET A 117 5.17 -3.56 3.44
N ASP A 118 4.26 -4.17 2.69
CA ASP A 118 3.21 -3.47 1.95
C ASP A 118 1.86 -4.16 2.18
N ASP A 119 0.77 -3.51 1.78
CA ASP A 119 -0.59 -4.03 2.02
C ASP A 119 -1.02 -5.11 1.01
N HIS A 120 -0.31 -5.24 -0.13
CA HIS A 120 -0.73 -6.07 -1.26
C HIS A 120 -0.08 -7.46 -1.26
N ASN A 121 1.16 -7.54 -0.80
CA ASN A 121 1.89 -8.79 -0.70
C ASN A 121 1.74 -9.42 0.69
N GLU A 122 1.62 -10.74 0.74
CA GLU A 122 1.60 -11.47 2.01
C GLU A 122 2.99 -11.52 2.65
N PHE A 123 4.00 -11.92 1.86
CA PHE A 123 5.37 -12.05 2.33
C PHE A 123 6.10 -10.73 2.11
N SER A 124 6.58 -10.13 3.20
CA SER A 124 7.35 -8.90 3.16
C SER A 124 8.70 -9.13 2.47
N LEU A 125 9.31 -8.08 1.93
CA LEU A 125 10.56 -8.16 1.18
C LEU A 125 11.73 -7.80 2.10
N THR A 126 12.67 -8.71 2.31
CA THR A 126 13.89 -8.44 3.09
C THR A 126 15.07 -8.28 2.15
N SER A 127 15.78 -7.16 2.27
CA SER A 127 16.85 -6.80 1.35
C SER A 127 17.94 -5.98 2.02
N TRP A 128 19.15 -6.11 1.48
CA TRP A 128 20.29 -5.30 1.86
C TRP A 128 20.11 -3.89 1.32
N VAL A 129 20.27 -2.91 2.21
CA VAL A 129 20.32 -1.50 1.85
C VAL A 129 21.73 -0.98 2.11
N SER A 130 22.24 -0.17 1.18
CA SER A 130 23.53 0.51 1.26
C SER A 130 23.40 1.93 0.73
N PHE A 131 24.35 2.80 1.06
CA PHE A 131 24.54 4.05 0.33
C PHE A 131 25.44 3.82 -0.91
N HIS A 132 25.28 4.65 -1.93
CA HIS A 132 26.14 4.61 -3.11
C HIS A 132 27.59 5.02 -2.78
N PRO A 133 28.62 4.31 -3.30
CA PRO A 133 30.01 4.77 -3.23
C PRO A 133 30.17 6.16 -3.86
N GLY A 134 30.74 7.11 -3.13
CA GLY A 134 31.23 8.35 -3.73
C GLY A 134 30.24 9.51 -3.85
N LEU A 135 29.01 9.39 -3.34
CA LEU A 135 28.13 10.55 -3.17
C LEU A 135 28.20 11.05 -1.72
N PRO A 136 28.30 12.39 -1.51
CA PRO A 136 28.44 12.94 -0.18
C PRO A 136 27.12 12.82 0.60
N GLY A 137 27.20 12.16 1.75
CA GLY A 137 26.18 12.19 2.79
C GLY A 137 25.00 11.23 2.62
N PRO A 138 24.30 10.92 3.73
CA PRO A 138 23.15 10.04 3.74
C PRO A 138 21.92 10.78 3.18
N SER A 139 21.79 10.80 1.85
CA SER A 139 20.59 11.31 1.17
C SER A 139 19.65 10.16 0.80
N ALA A 140 18.35 10.45 0.81
CA ALA A 140 17.30 9.56 0.33
C ALA A 140 17.53 9.11 -1.13
N ASP A 141 18.09 10.00 -1.96
CA ASP A 141 18.37 9.71 -3.38
C ASP A 141 19.61 8.82 -3.58
N ASN A 142 20.42 8.61 -2.54
CA ASN A 142 21.67 7.82 -2.61
C ASN A 142 21.50 6.40 -2.04
N LEU A 143 20.28 6.01 -1.69
CA LEU A 143 19.98 4.69 -1.10
C LEU A 143 19.82 3.65 -2.20
N TYR A 144 20.57 2.57 -2.07
CA TYR A 144 20.53 1.40 -2.96
C TYR A 144 19.96 0.20 -2.21
N LEU A 145 19.17 -0.58 -2.93
CA LEU A 145 18.50 -1.78 -2.47
C LEU A 145 18.97 -2.97 -3.32
N LYS A 146 19.21 -4.12 -2.69
CA LYS A 146 19.61 -5.35 -3.38
C LYS A 146 18.40 -6.27 -3.65
N ILE A 147 17.96 -6.35 -4.89
CA ILE A 147 16.90 -7.28 -5.33
C ILE A 147 17.56 -8.45 -6.06
N GLY A 148 17.38 -9.65 -5.52
CA GLY A 148 18.15 -10.83 -5.90
C GLY A 148 19.65 -10.57 -5.83
N THR A 149 20.31 -10.62 -6.98
CA THR A 149 21.73 -10.34 -7.15
C THR A 149 22.05 -8.90 -7.54
N LYS A 150 21.03 -8.12 -7.94
CA LYS A 150 21.17 -6.78 -8.52
C LYS A 150 21.00 -5.68 -7.48
N TRP A 151 21.83 -4.65 -7.57
CA TRP A 151 21.69 -3.42 -6.81
C TRP A 151 20.99 -2.37 -7.68
N GLY A 152 20.02 -1.65 -7.10
CA GLY A 152 19.33 -0.56 -7.78
C GLY A 152 18.94 0.54 -6.79
N LEU A 153 18.57 1.71 -7.32
CA LEU A 153 18.09 2.82 -6.50
C LEU A 153 16.80 2.44 -5.78
N LEU A 154 16.75 2.69 -4.48
CA LEU A 154 15.58 2.40 -3.65
C LEU A 154 14.34 3.15 -4.15
N LYS A 155 14.52 4.40 -4.61
CA LYS A 155 13.47 5.24 -5.19
C LYS A 155 12.86 4.60 -6.43
N ASP A 156 13.69 4.15 -7.37
CA ASP A 156 13.24 3.54 -8.61
C ASP A 156 12.55 2.20 -8.34
N TRP A 157 13.05 1.43 -7.37
CA TRP A 157 12.38 0.22 -6.90
C TRP A 157 11.00 0.53 -6.29
N LEU A 158 10.87 1.53 -5.42
CA LEU A 158 9.56 1.93 -4.86
C LEU A 158 8.56 2.34 -5.96
N LEU A 159 9.03 3.02 -7.00
CA LEU A 159 8.22 3.44 -8.16
C LEU A 159 7.92 2.32 -9.16
N SER A 160 8.66 1.22 -9.14
CA SER A 160 8.42 0.07 -10.04
C SER A 160 7.70 -1.08 -9.35
N SER A 161 7.88 -1.25 -8.04
CA SER A 161 7.30 -2.32 -7.24
C SER A 161 5.77 -2.37 -7.30
N TYR A 162 5.08 -1.22 -7.37
CA TYR A 162 3.63 -1.23 -7.53
C TYR A 162 3.19 -1.78 -8.90
N LYS A 163 4.01 -1.61 -9.96
CA LYS A 163 3.71 -2.15 -11.30
C LYS A 163 3.80 -3.66 -11.33
N SER A 164 4.63 -4.26 -10.47
CA SER A 164 4.73 -5.71 -10.33
C SER A 164 3.46 -6.32 -9.72
N THR A 165 2.68 -5.55 -8.95
CA THR A 165 1.38 -6.04 -8.48
C THR A 165 0.36 -6.02 -9.62
N HIS A 166 -0.06 -7.21 -10.07
CA HIS A 166 -1.08 -7.39 -11.12
C HIS A 166 -2.38 -6.58 -10.90
N ILE A 167 -2.67 -6.20 -9.66
CA ILE A 167 -3.85 -5.41 -9.30
C ILE A 167 -3.70 -3.94 -9.73
N LEU A 168 -2.49 -3.40 -9.69
CA LEU A 168 -2.20 -2.00 -9.99
C LEU A 168 -1.65 -1.80 -11.42
N SER A 169 -1.05 -2.83 -12.04
CA SER A 169 -0.50 -2.77 -13.40
C SER A 169 -1.54 -2.35 -14.45
N ASP A 170 -2.77 -2.83 -14.32
CA ASP A 170 -3.81 -2.63 -15.32
C ASP A 170 -4.61 -1.34 -15.09
N GLY A 171 -4.19 -0.49 -14.14
CA GLY A 171 -4.94 0.68 -13.67
C GLY A 171 -6.25 0.33 -12.94
N ARG A 172 -6.72 -0.92 -13.02
CA ARG A 172 -7.97 -1.40 -12.41
C ARG A 172 -7.99 -1.25 -10.89
N GLY A 173 -6.85 -1.31 -10.21
CA GLY A 173 -6.75 -1.08 -8.78
C GLY A 173 -7.09 0.35 -8.34
N LEU A 174 -7.09 1.30 -9.27
CA LEU A 174 -7.47 2.71 -9.04
C LEU A 174 -8.86 3.06 -9.63
N ILE A 175 -9.61 2.09 -10.14
CA ILE A 175 -10.95 2.30 -10.70
C ILE A 175 -12.02 1.90 -9.67
N GLY A 176 -13.17 2.60 -9.71
CA GLY A 176 -14.34 2.30 -8.89
C GLY A 176 -14.10 2.56 -7.39
N GLU A 177 -14.72 1.74 -6.55
CA GLU A 177 -14.70 1.94 -5.09
C GLU A 177 -13.28 1.85 -4.49
N LYS A 178 -12.42 1.01 -5.07
CA LYS A 178 -11.00 0.90 -4.66
C LYS A 178 -10.22 2.17 -4.98
N GLY A 179 -10.45 2.74 -6.15
CA GLY A 179 -9.91 4.04 -6.56
C GLY A 179 -10.28 5.16 -5.61
N VAL A 180 -11.56 5.27 -5.27
CA VAL A 180 -12.05 6.28 -4.31
C VAL A 180 -11.38 6.11 -2.94
N LYS A 181 -11.21 4.87 -2.46
CA LYS A 181 -10.50 4.60 -1.19
C LYS A 181 -9.01 5.00 -1.27
N ALA A 182 -8.32 4.65 -2.36
CA ALA A 182 -6.94 5.03 -2.59
C ALA A 182 -6.77 6.55 -2.67
N GLN A 183 -7.66 7.24 -3.38
CA GLN A 183 -7.66 8.70 -3.50
C GLN A 183 -7.88 9.38 -2.16
N ARG A 184 -8.86 8.94 -1.36
CA ARG A 184 -9.08 9.47 0.00
C ARG A 184 -7.86 9.29 0.89
N LYS A 185 -7.21 8.12 0.82
CA LYS A 185 -5.97 7.82 1.55
C LYS A 185 -4.84 8.75 1.11
N TRP A 186 -4.66 8.95 -0.19
CA TRP A 186 -3.64 9.83 -0.76
C TRP A 186 -3.86 11.30 -0.39
N TRP A 187 -5.08 11.81 -0.49
CA TRP A 187 -5.42 13.16 -0.06
C TRP A 187 -5.11 13.41 1.43
N LYS A 188 -5.37 12.41 2.28
CA LYS A 188 -5.00 12.48 3.70
C LYS A 188 -3.48 12.58 3.92
N LEU A 189 -2.68 11.95 3.06
CA LEU A 189 -1.21 11.98 3.16
C LEU A 189 -0.61 13.28 2.61
N ASN A 190 -1.18 13.84 1.54
CA ASN A 190 -0.63 15.02 0.89
C ASN A 190 -1.08 16.33 1.57
N GLY A 191 -2.05 16.25 2.49
CA GLY A 191 -2.69 17.42 3.05
C GLY A 191 -3.50 18.24 2.04
N LYS A 192 -3.64 17.74 0.79
CA LYS A 192 -4.49 18.33 -0.23
C LYS A 192 -5.94 18.17 0.22
N HIS A 193 -6.50 19.26 0.71
CA HIS A 193 -7.91 19.40 1.01
C HIS A 193 -8.51 20.25 -0.10
N PHE A 194 -9.58 19.76 -0.71
CA PHE A 194 -10.30 20.53 -1.72
C PHE A 194 -11.31 21.39 -0.99
N ARG A 195 -11.04 22.69 -0.92
CA ARG A 195 -12.01 23.64 -0.38
C ARG A 195 -13.10 23.80 -1.42
N LEU A 196 -14.26 23.19 -1.18
CA LEU A 196 -15.38 23.21 -2.13
C LEU A 196 -15.73 24.64 -2.55
N PHE A 197 -15.61 25.62 -1.64
CA PHE A 197 -15.91 27.03 -1.89
C PHE A 197 -14.83 27.79 -2.67
N ASP A 198 -13.61 27.27 -2.78
CA ASP A 198 -12.54 27.89 -3.56
C ASP A 198 -12.66 27.55 -5.05
N LEU A 199 -13.65 26.72 -5.42
CA LEU A 199 -13.92 26.36 -6.80
C LEU A 199 -14.73 27.42 -7.55
N PRO A 200 -14.51 27.55 -8.87
CA PRO A 200 -15.40 28.32 -9.74
C PRO A 200 -16.86 27.94 -9.53
N ALA A 201 -17.75 28.93 -9.61
CA ALA A 201 -19.17 28.74 -9.31
C ALA A 201 -19.79 27.63 -10.17
N GLU A 202 -19.36 27.51 -11.42
CA GLU A 202 -19.80 26.52 -12.40
C GLU A 202 -19.48 25.10 -11.91
N VAL A 203 -18.26 24.88 -11.44
CA VAL A 203 -17.83 23.56 -10.92
C VAL A 203 -18.56 23.22 -9.63
N ARG A 204 -18.78 24.20 -8.75
CA ARG A 204 -19.58 24.00 -7.53
C ARG A 204 -21.01 23.60 -7.87
N MET A 205 -21.63 24.30 -8.81
CA MET A 205 -23.00 24.00 -9.26
C MET A 205 -23.09 22.61 -9.88
N MET A 206 -22.14 22.19 -10.72
CA MET A 206 -22.09 20.82 -11.25
C MET A 206 -21.98 19.77 -10.12
N ILE A 207 -21.13 20.02 -9.11
CA ILE A 207 -20.99 19.12 -7.95
C ILE A 207 -22.30 19.06 -7.15
N PHE A 208 -22.93 20.20 -6.90
CA PHE A 208 -24.20 20.26 -6.17
C PHE A 208 -25.33 19.58 -6.95
N GLU A 209 -25.43 19.81 -8.25
CA GLU A 209 -26.41 19.15 -9.12
C GLU A 209 -26.21 17.64 -9.16
N PHE A 210 -24.97 17.17 -9.25
CA PHE A 210 -24.67 15.74 -9.20
C PHE A 210 -24.98 15.12 -7.83
N ALA A 211 -24.66 15.82 -6.73
CA ALA A 211 -24.81 15.30 -5.37
C ALA A 211 -26.24 15.39 -4.83
N LEU A 212 -26.97 16.45 -5.16
CA LEU A 212 -28.31 16.74 -4.66
C LEU A 212 -29.41 16.41 -5.69
N GLY A 213 -29.02 16.16 -6.94
CA GLY A 213 -29.93 16.02 -8.08
C GLY A 213 -30.33 17.39 -8.68
N PRO A 214 -30.93 17.38 -9.89
CA PRO A 214 -31.32 18.61 -10.60
C PRO A 214 -32.48 19.36 -9.92
N ARG A 215 -33.18 18.74 -8.96
CA ARG A 215 -34.29 19.33 -8.21
C ARG A 215 -34.06 19.11 -6.72
N ILE A 216 -33.56 20.16 -6.06
CA ILE A 216 -33.54 20.24 -4.61
C ILE A 216 -34.96 20.59 -4.18
N TYR A 217 -35.74 19.59 -3.76
CA TYR A 217 -37.01 19.89 -3.10
C TYR A 217 -36.67 20.46 -1.72
N PRO A 218 -37.09 21.69 -1.39
CA PRO A 218 -37.07 22.10 0.00
C PRO A 218 -37.95 21.10 0.74
N LEU A 219 -37.35 20.28 1.60
CA LEU A 219 -38.11 19.58 2.62
C LEU A 219 -38.71 20.70 3.45
N GLY A 220 -39.99 20.99 3.18
CA GLY A 220 -40.72 22.02 3.90
C GLY A 220 -40.47 21.79 5.37
N THR A 221 -39.99 22.82 6.06
CA THR A 221 -40.07 22.87 7.52
C THR A 221 -41.55 22.87 7.87
N ASP A 222 -42.16 21.70 7.84
CA ASP A 222 -43.53 21.47 8.30
C ASP A 222 -43.48 21.60 9.83
N HIS A 223 -43.46 22.84 10.30
CA HIS A 223 -43.75 23.21 11.68
C HIS A 223 -45.26 23.13 11.93
N SER A 224 -45.84 21.95 11.68
CA SER A 224 -47.20 21.50 11.99
C SER A 224 -47.43 20.36 11.00
N TYR A 225 -47.45 19.08 11.38
CA TYR A 225 -48.54 18.49 12.12
C TYR A 225 -48.05 17.26 12.89
N SER A 226 -48.27 17.28 14.20
CA SER A 226 -48.57 16.06 14.95
C SER A 226 -49.80 15.42 14.30
N ARG A 227 -49.65 14.25 13.66
CA ARG A 227 -50.74 13.30 13.41
C ARG A 227 -50.17 11.93 13.01
N HIS A 228 -50.31 10.99 13.93
CA HIS A 228 -50.40 9.54 13.76
C HIS A 228 -49.82 8.93 12.47
N PHE A 229 -48.63 8.34 12.58
CA PHE A 229 -48.23 7.26 11.68
C PHE A 229 -48.87 5.94 12.14
N SER A 230 -50.00 5.60 11.55
CA SER A 230 -50.43 4.21 11.43
C SER A 230 -49.60 3.56 10.32
N CYS A 231 -48.85 2.53 10.71
CA CYS A 231 -48.08 1.69 9.83
C CYS A 231 -49.01 0.88 8.92
N SER A 232 -48.90 1.06 7.60
CA SER A 232 -49.46 0.13 6.62
C SER A 232 -48.48 -0.09 5.47
N HIS A 233 -48.04 -1.35 5.37
CA HIS A 233 -47.33 -1.92 4.24
C HIS A 233 -48.06 -1.69 2.92
N SER A 234 -47.33 -1.32 1.86
CA SER A 234 -47.42 -1.98 0.56
C SER A 234 -46.34 -1.44 -0.39
N LEU A 235 -45.30 -2.24 -0.64
CA LEU A 235 -44.44 -2.11 -1.81
C LEU A 235 -45.13 -2.83 -2.97
N SER A 236 -45.51 -2.10 -4.00
CA SER A 236 -45.76 -2.66 -5.34
C SER A 236 -45.12 -1.76 -6.39
N LEU A 237 -43.95 -2.19 -6.87
CA LEU A 237 -43.31 -1.69 -8.07
C LEU A 237 -43.99 -2.34 -9.28
N SER A 238 -44.66 -1.54 -10.11
CA SER A 238 -44.98 -1.92 -11.50
C SER A 238 -44.53 -0.82 -12.43
N LEU A 239 -43.44 -1.08 -13.16
CA LEU A 239 -42.94 -0.23 -14.24
C LEU A 239 -43.16 -1.01 -15.55
N SER A 240 -44.23 -0.66 -16.25
CA SER A 240 -44.48 -1.05 -17.64
C SER A 240 -44.08 0.11 -18.54
N TYR A 241 -42.99 -0.05 -19.29
CA TYR A 241 -42.64 0.83 -20.41
C TYR A 241 -43.29 0.30 -21.68
N THR A 242 -44.10 1.13 -22.33
CA THR A 242 -44.53 0.97 -23.72
C THR A 242 -44.28 2.30 -24.41
N LEU A 243 -43.38 2.31 -25.39
CA LEU A 243 -43.21 3.43 -26.32
C LEU A 243 -43.07 2.84 -27.73
N GLN A 244 -44.15 2.98 -28.49
CA GLN A 244 -44.16 3.00 -29.95
C GLN A 244 -44.22 4.47 -30.38
N GLY A 245 -43.35 4.82 -31.32
CA GLY A 245 -43.29 6.08 -32.04
C GLY A 245 -42.25 5.93 -33.15
#